data_AF-A0A7R8WYW4-F1
#
_entry.id   AF-A0A7R8WYW4-F1
#
_cell.length_a   1.000
_cell.length_b   1.000
_cell.length_c   1.000
_cell.angle_alpha   90.00
_cell.angle_beta   90.00
_cell.angle_gamma   90.00
#
_symmetry.space_group_name_H-M   'P 1'
#
loop_
_entity.id
_entity.type
_entity.pdbx_description
1 polymer ?
#
loop_
_entity_poly.entity_id
_entity_poly.type
_entity_poly.pdbx_seq_one_letter_code
_entity_poly.pdbx_strand_id
1 'polypeptide(L)'
;MTLLFVDHCELLNQFEKFQGLEAQDEQAERMELADHARNAIATLDNGIKSLDDLDVFFQYLHAVGETHARIPGFEKGNFRKIKGPFLCAVRETLQERYTPNIEAIYRVTIDFLIETLVDGYENGLKRQQDYFNSTED
;
A
#
# COMPACT_ATOMS: atom_id res chain seq x y z
N MET A 1 -12.20 4.91 -14.45
CA MET A 1 -10.91 4.60 -15.10
C MET A 1 -9.83 5.20 -14.22
N THR A 2 -9.11 4.35 -13.50
CA THR A 2 -8.25 4.69 -12.35
C THR A 2 -6.91 5.26 -12.82
N LEU A 3 -6.79 6.59 -12.87
CA LEU A 3 -5.66 7.33 -13.43
C LEU A 3 -4.52 7.64 -12.44
N LEU A 4 -4.59 7.12 -11.21
CA LEU A 4 -3.72 7.54 -10.12
C LEU A 4 -2.21 7.37 -10.36
N PHE A 5 -1.83 6.36 -11.15
CA PHE A 5 -0.44 6.04 -11.41
C PHE A 5 -0.07 6.21 -12.89
N VAL A 6 -1.06 6.43 -13.76
CA VAL A 6 -0.83 6.76 -15.17
C VAL A 6 -0.45 8.24 -15.28
N ASP A 7 -1.07 9.12 -14.49
CA ASP A 7 -0.79 10.56 -14.53
C ASP A 7 0.29 11.03 -13.54
N HIS A 8 0.75 10.16 -12.62
CA HIS A 8 1.72 10.50 -11.57
C HIS A 8 2.92 9.56 -11.53
N CYS A 9 3.62 9.44 -12.65
CA CYS A 9 4.85 8.65 -12.78
C CYS A 9 5.94 9.03 -11.74
N GLU A 10 5.89 10.24 -11.18
CA GLU A 10 6.80 10.71 -10.13
C GLU A 10 6.62 10.00 -8.78
N LEU A 11 5.43 9.43 -8.51
CA LEU A 11 5.16 8.63 -7.31
C LEU A 11 5.87 7.26 -7.39
N LEU A 12 6.22 6.82 -8.60
CA LEU A 12 7.03 5.61 -8.84
C LEU A 12 8.47 5.79 -8.35
N ASN A 13 8.99 7.02 -8.37
CA ASN A 13 10.37 7.33 -7.95
C ASN A 13 10.59 7.22 -6.42
N GLN A 14 9.52 7.09 -5.62
CA GLN A 14 9.61 6.92 -4.17
C GLN A 14 9.81 5.45 -3.74
N PHE A 15 9.64 4.50 -4.67
CA PHE A 15 9.98 3.10 -4.46
C PHE A 15 11.48 2.90 -4.73
N GLU A 16 12.32 3.21 -3.74
CA GLU A 16 13.80 3.14 -3.77
C GLU A 16 14.41 1.82 -4.28
N LYS A 17 13.65 0.72 -4.40
CA LYS A 17 14.15 -0.57 -4.90
C LYS A 17 14.56 -0.57 -6.38
N PHE A 18 14.31 0.50 -7.13
CA PHE A 18 14.47 0.51 -8.60
C PHE A 18 15.39 1.61 -9.15
N GLN A 19 16.19 2.29 -8.32
CA GLN A 19 17.11 3.36 -8.79
C GLN A 19 18.37 2.86 -9.53
N GLY A 20 18.34 1.71 -10.22
CA GLY A 20 19.58 1.10 -10.73
C GLY A 20 19.50 0.14 -11.91
N LEU A 21 18.46 0.12 -12.73
CA LEU A 21 18.37 -0.81 -13.87
C LEU A 21 18.19 -0.07 -15.21
N GLU A 22 19.04 -0.41 -16.17
CA GLU A 22 19.18 0.25 -17.47
C GLU A 22 17.98 -0.05 -18.41
N ALA A 23 17.34 1.02 -18.89
CA ALA A 23 16.59 1.29 -20.13
C ALA A 23 15.75 0.22 -20.90
N GLN A 24 15.90 -1.10 -20.72
CA GLN A 24 15.06 -2.12 -21.39
C GLN A 24 14.09 -2.84 -20.44
N ASP A 25 14.41 -2.94 -19.15
CA ASP A 25 13.50 -3.46 -18.11
C ASP A 25 12.45 -2.43 -17.63
N GLU A 26 12.64 -1.14 -17.96
CA GLU A 26 11.77 -0.04 -17.50
C GLU A 26 10.30 -0.20 -17.89
N GLN A 27 9.97 -0.79 -19.05
CA GLN A 27 8.58 -0.88 -19.52
C GLN A 27 7.79 -2.00 -18.82
N ALA A 28 8.44 -3.13 -18.55
CA ALA A 28 7.83 -4.29 -17.89
C ALA A 28 7.67 -4.03 -16.38
N GLU A 29 8.69 -3.45 -15.75
CA GLU A 29 8.64 -3.07 -14.33
C GLU A 29 7.66 -1.92 -14.07
N ARG A 30 7.53 -0.96 -15.00
CA ARG A 30 6.45 0.05 -14.95
C ARG A 30 5.06 -0.58 -15.02
N MET A 31 4.88 -1.67 -15.79
CA MET A 31 3.62 -2.40 -15.83
C MET A 31 3.34 -3.14 -14.52
N GLU A 32 4.34 -3.85 -13.96
CA GLU A 32 4.20 -4.54 -12.67
C GLU A 32 3.94 -3.55 -11.53
N LEU A 33 4.63 -2.40 -11.52
CA LEU A 33 4.42 -1.34 -10.55
C LEU A 33 3.05 -0.67 -10.73
N ALA A 34 2.63 -0.40 -11.96
CA ALA A 34 1.29 0.13 -12.22
C ALA A 34 0.19 -0.89 -11.86
N ASP A 35 0.44 -2.18 -11.98
CA ASP A 35 -0.46 -3.25 -11.53
C ASP A 35 -0.48 -3.36 -10.01
N HIS A 36 0.68 -3.33 -9.34
CA HIS A 36 0.77 -3.32 -7.88
C HIS A 36 0.07 -2.08 -7.30
N ALA A 37 0.28 -0.92 -7.91
CA ALA A 37 -0.29 0.33 -7.48
C ALA A 37 -1.81 0.39 -7.76
N ARG A 38 -2.29 -0.17 -8.88
CA ARG A 38 -3.73 -0.43 -9.12
C ARG A 38 -4.32 -1.37 -8.08
N ASN A 39 -3.61 -2.45 -7.74
CA ASN A 39 -4.04 -3.41 -6.73
C ASN A 39 -4.06 -2.77 -5.33
N ALA A 40 -3.09 -1.91 -5.00
CA ALA A 40 -3.07 -1.16 -3.75
C ALA A 40 -4.26 -0.20 -3.66
N ILE A 41 -4.60 0.53 -4.73
CA ILE A 41 -5.81 1.38 -4.74
C ILE A 41 -7.07 0.54 -4.60
N ALA A 42 -7.18 -0.56 -5.35
CA ALA A 42 -8.34 -1.45 -5.25
C ALA A 42 -8.46 -2.02 -3.83
N THR A 43 -7.34 -2.34 -3.19
CA THR A 43 -7.26 -2.79 -1.80
C THR A 43 -7.75 -1.69 -0.85
N LEU A 44 -7.30 -0.44 -1.03
CA LEU A 44 -7.73 0.70 -0.21
C LEU A 44 -9.21 1.05 -0.45
N ASP A 45 -9.69 1.00 -1.70
CA ASP A 45 -11.08 1.25 -2.08
C ASP A 45 -12.01 0.16 -1.51
N ASN A 46 -11.61 -1.10 -1.58
CA ASN A 46 -12.33 -2.20 -0.93
C ASN A 46 -12.33 -2.05 0.60
N GLY A 47 -11.19 -1.65 1.19
CA GLY A 47 -11.11 -1.36 2.61
C GLY A 47 -12.03 -0.21 3.03
N ILE A 48 -12.09 0.87 2.26
CA ILE A 48 -13.01 1.99 2.53
C ILE A 48 -14.47 1.55 2.40
N LYS A 49 -14.79 0.74 1.38
CA LYS A 49 -16.13 0.18 1.17
C LYS A 49 -16.56 -0.79 2.26
N SER A 50 -15.61 -1.50 2.88
CA SER A 50 -15.85 -2.43 3.97
C SER A 50 -15.74 -1.79 5.35
N LEU A 51 -15.63 -0.46 5.47
CA LEU A 51 -15.60 0.21 6.79
C LEU A 51 -16.93 0.05 7.56
N ASP A 52 -17.99 -0.38 6.89
CA ASP A 52 -19.27 -0.77 7.51
C ASP A 52 -19.18 -2.13 8.22
N ASP A 53 -18.22 -2.99 7.85
CA ASP A 53 -17.87 -4.25 8.50
C ASP A 53 -16.38 -4.29 8.83
N LEU A 54 -16.06 -3.79 10.03
CA LEU A 54 -14.69 -3.70 10.52
C LEU A 54 -13.99 -5.06 10.62
N ASP A 55 -14.73 -6.16 10.84
CA ASP A 55 -14.12 -7.50 10.94
C ASP A 55 -13.59 -7.96 9.58
N VAL A 56 -14.38 -7.78 8.52
CA VAL A 56 -13.98 -8.07 7.13
C VAL A 56 -12.82 -7.17 6.70
N PHE A 57 -12.89 -5.89 7.07
CA PHE A 57 -11.82 -4.92 6.83
C PHE A 57 -10.48 -5.36 7.42
N PHE A 58 -10.46 -5.68 8.72
CA PHE A 58 -9.24 -6.09 9.41
C PHE A 58 -8.71 -7.41 8.87
N GLN A 59 -9.59 -8.38 8.60
CA GLN A 59 -9.18 -9.66 8.03
C GLN A 59 -8.46 -9.47 6.68
N TYR A 60 -9.02 -8.63 5.81
CA TYR A 60 -8.46 -8.40 4.48
C TYR A 60 -7.11 -7.66 4.54
N LEU A 61 -7.02 -6.55 5.28
CA LEU A 61 -5.77 -5.79 5.34
C LEU A 61 -4.68 -6.51 6.13
N HIS A 62 -5.01 -7.26 7.18
CA HIS A 62 -4.00 -8.08 7.86
C HIS A 62 -3.42 -9.14 6.92
N ALA A 63 -4.25 -9.78 6.08
CA ALA A 63 -3.77 -10.74 5.08
C ALA A 63 -2.84 -10.08 4.06
N VAL A 64 -3.18 -8.88 3.58
CA VAL A 64 -2.30 -8.11 2.67
C VAL A 64 -1.00 -7.71 3.36
N GLY A 65 -1.04 -7.27 4.62
CA GLY A 65 0.17 -7.00 5.40
C GLY A 65 1.07 -8.24 5.53
N GLU A 66 0.47 -9.40 5.81
CA GLU A 66 1.19 -10.66 5.91
C GLU A 66 1.88 -11.05 4.59
N THR A 67 1.26 -10.82 3.42
CA THR A 67 1.91 -11.15 2.15
C THR A 67 3.19 -10.35 1.94
N HIS A 68 3.24 -9.09 2.41
CA HIS A 68 4.44 -8.27 2.34
C HIS A 68 5.55 -8.74 3.30
N ALA A 69 5.20 -9.44 4.38
CA ALA A 69 6.19 -10.06 5.28
C ALA A 69 6.96 -11.19 4.61
N ARG A 70 6.45 -11.74 3.50
CA ARG A 70 7.12 -12.78 2.71
C ARG A 70 8.05 -12.21 1.63
N ILE A 71 8.05 -10.89 1.43
CA ILE A 71 8.86 -10.23 0.41
C ILE A 71 10.27 -9.98 0.96
N PRO A 72 11.33 -10.56 0.37
CA PRO A 72 12.69 -10.35 0.84
C PRO A 72 13.11 -8.88 0.84
N GLY A 73 13.62 -8.41 1.98
CA GLY A 73 14.09 -7.03 2.15
C GLY A 73 12.97 -5.98 2.13
N PHE A 74 11.71 -6.36 2.27
CA PHE A 74 10.64 -5.40 2.48
C PHE A 74 10.63 -4.95 3.93
N GLU A 75 10.72 -3.64 4.17
CA GLU A 75 10.64 -3.04 5.50
C GLU A 75 9.28 -2.38 5.75
N LYS A 76 8.80 -2.43 7.00
CA LYS A 76 7.54 -1.79 7.41
C LYS A 76 7.44 -0.29 7.08
N GLY A 77 8.58 0.41 7.07
CA GLY A 77 8.65 1.82 6.69
C GLY A 77 8.18 2.11 5.27
N ASN A 78 8.25 1.12 4.37
CA ASN A 78 7.81 1.27 2.99
C ASN A 78 6.30 1.48 2.87
N PHE A 79 5.47 0.93 3.77
CA PHE A 79 4.02 1.20 3.77
C PHE A 79 3.72 2.69 3.92
N ARG A 80 4.53 3.44 4.68
CA ARG A 80 4.32 4.88 4.87
C ARG A 80 4.57 5.70 3.61
N LYS A 81 5.37 5.19 2.67
CA LYS A 81 5.70 5.88 1.41
C LYS A 81 4.46 6.10 0.54
N ILE A 82 3.39 5.30 0.69
CA ILE A 82 2.17 5.46 -0.12
C ILE A 82 1.27 6.62 0.31
N LYS A 83 1.46 7.17 1.52
CA LYS A 83 0.58 8.21 2.07
C LYS A 83 0.52 9.48 1.20
N GLY A 84 1.67 10.01 0.82
CA GLY A 84 1.78 11.19 -0.04
C GLY A 84 1.13 10.99 -1.41
N PRO A 85 1.52 9.93 -2.15
CA PRO A 85 0.87 9.49 -3.38
C PRO A 85 -0.66 9.44 -3.28
N PHE A 86 -1.19 8.76 -2.25
CA PHE A 86 -2.62 8.60 -2.03
C PHE A 86 -3.36 9.93 -1.76
N LEU A 87 -2.76 10.85 -1.01
CA LEU A 87 -3.40 12.15 -0.75
C LEU A 87 -3.39 13.06 -1.99
N CYS A 88 -2.32 13.04 -2.78
CA CYS A 88 -2.25 13.80 -4.03
C CYS A 88 -3.33 13.34 -5.01
N ALA A 89 -3.39 12.02 -5.19
CA ALA A 89 -4.40 11.29 -5.91
C ALA A 89 -5.86 11.65 -5.56
N VAL A 90 -6.18 11.64 -4.26
CA VAL A 90 -7.52 12.00 -3.78
C VAL A 90 -7.83 13.47 -4.10
N ARG A 91 -6.87 14.36 -3.87
CA ARG A 91 -7.01 15.79 -4.18
C ARG A 91 -7.32 16.01 -5.65
N GLU A 92 -6.61 15.33 -6.53
CA GLU A 92 -6.80 15.47 -7.98
C GLU A 92 -8.09 14.83 -8.49
N THR A 93 -8.53 13.75 -7.85
CA THR A 93 -9.81 13.11 -8.17
C THR A 93 -11.00 13.98 -7.74
N LEU A 94 -10.89 14.63 -6.58
CA LEU A 94 -11.98 15.43 -6.01
C LEU A 94 -11.98 16.89 -6.48
N GLN A 95 -10.83 17.40 -6.95
CA GLN A 95 -10.66 18.76 -7.48
C GLN A 95 -11.28 19.82 -6.57
N GLU A 96 -12.27 20.57 -7.06
CA GLU A 96 -12.97 21.63 -6.31
C GLU A 96 -13.72 21.10 -5.07
N ARG A 97 -14.00 19.80 -5.00
CA ARG A 97 -14.62 19.15 -3.83
C ARG A 97 -13.61 18.78 -2.75
N TYR A 98 -12.30 18.90 -3.03
CA TYR A 98 -11.25 18.69 -2.05
C TYR A 98 -11.16 19.89 -1.11
N THR A 99 -11.98 19.86 -0.07
CA THR A 99 -11.99 20.87 0.99
C THR A 99 -11.05 20.48 2.14
N PRO A 100 -10.67 21.42 3.03
CA PRO A 100 -9.85 21.11 4.20
C PRO A 100 -10.45 20.01 5.10
N ASN A 101 -11.79 19.94 5.18
CA ASN A 101 -12.48 18.88 5.94
C ASN A 101 -12.30 17.50 5.27
N ILE A 102 -12.41 17.45 3.94
CA ILE A 102 -12.19 16.23 3.17
C ILE A 102 -10.73 15.79 3.28
N GLU A 103 -9.78 16.71 3.17
CA GLU A 103 -8.36 16.42 3.41
C GLU A 103 -8.11 15.79 4.78
N ALA A 104 -8.70 16.35 5.84
CA ALA A 104 -8.54 15.83 7.19
C ALA A 104 -9.07 14.39 7.32
N ILE A 105 -10.23 14.09 6.73
CA ILE A 105 -10.82 12.74 6.73
C ILE A 105 -9.88 11.76 6.03
N TYR A 106 -9.43 12.07 4.81
CA TYR A 106 -8.56 11.16 4.05
C TYR A 106 -7.18 10.96 4.69
N ARG A 107 -6.66 11.96 5.42
CA ARG A 107 -5.44 11.81 6.22
C ARG A 107 -5.61 10.79 7.33
N VAL A 108 -6.72 10.85 8.08
CA VAL A 108 -7.04 9.87 9.12
C VAL A 108 -7.25 8.48 8.52
N THR A 109 -8.00 8.40 7.42
CA THR A 109 -8.27 7.13 6.73
C THR A 109 -6.98 6.45 6.27
N ILE A 110 -6.07 7.17 5.60
CA ILE A 110 -4.84 6.55 5.09
C ILE A 110 -3.88 6.16 6.22
N ASP A 111 -3.83 6.93 7.31
CA ASP A 111 -3.02 6.57 8.48
C ASP A 111 -3.54 5.27 9.11
N PHE A 112 -4.85 5.15 9.28
CA PHE A 112 -5.48 3.94 9.79
C PHE A 112 -5.25 2.71 8.91
N LEU A 113 -5.35 2.88 7.58
CA LEU A 113 -5.09 1.81 6.60
C LEU A 113 -3.62 1.33 6.69
N ILE A 114 -2.68 2.27 6.77
CA ILE A 114 -1.25 1.97 6.87
C ILE A 114 -0.93 1.25 8.18
N GLU A 115 -1.48 1.72 9.30
CA GLU A 115 -1.27 1.07 10.61
C GLU A 115 -1.79 -0.37 10.60
N THR A 116 -3.00 -0.59 10.05
CA THR A 116 -3.57 -1.94 9.92
C THR A 116 -2.71 -2.86 9.04
N LEU A 117 -2.14 -2.35 7.94
CA LEU A 117 -1.22 -3.11 7.09
C LEU A 117 0.08 -3.48 7.82
N VAL A 118 0.63 -2.53 8.61
CA VAL A 118 1.83 -2.75 9.43
C VAL A 118 1.56 -3.82 10.48
N ASP A 119 0.41 -3.79 11.14
CA ASP A 119 0.03 -4.81 12.13
C ASP A 119 -0.04 -6.21 11.49
N GLY A 120 -0.65 -6.31 10.30
CA GLY A 120 -0.68 -7.54 9.51
C GLY A 120 0.71 -8.07 9.16
N TYR A 121 1.59 -7.17 8.73
CA TYR A 121 2.98 -7.47 8.40
C TYR A 121 3.77 -7.97 9.62
N GLU A 122 3.69 -7.27 10.75
CA GLU A 122 4.38 -7.66 11.98
C GLU A 122 3.89 -9.02 12.52
N ASN A 123 2.59 -9.28 12.41
CA ASN A 123 2.01 -10.59 12.73
C ASN A 123 2.51 -11.69 11.78
N GLY A 124 2.68 -11.39 10.50
CA GLY A 124 3.26 -12.30 9.51
C GLY A 124 4.72 -12.65 9.82
N LEU A 125 5.53 -11.66 10.20
CA LEU A 125 6.93 -11.89 10.59
C LEU A 125 7.05 -12.77 11.84
N LYS A 126 6.23 -12.51 12.87
CA LYS A 126 6.21 -13.35 14.09
C LYS A 126 5.89 -14.81 13.75
N ARG A 127 4.87 -15.06 12.92
CA ARG A 127 4.51 -16.42 12.49
C ARG A 127 5.64 -17.14 11.76
N GLN A 128 6.39 -16.44 10.91
CA GLN A 128 7.54 -17.02 10.20
C GLN A 128 8.67 -17.36 11.18
N GLN A 129 8.94 -16.48 12.13
CA GLN A 129 9.95 -16.69 13.17
C GLN A 129 9.60 -17.88 14.07
N ASP A 130 8.34 -17.98 14.50
CA ASP A 130 7.86 -19.09 15.33
C ASP A 130 7.96 -20.44 14.60
N TYR A 131 7.63 -20.47 13.31
CA TYR A 131 7.78 -21.67 12.48
C TYR A 131 9.25 -22.12 12.41
N PHE A 132 10.17 -21.19 12.13
CA PHE A 132 11.60 -21.50 12.08
C PHE A 132 12.11 -22.07 13.41
N ASN A 133 11.76 -21.44 14.53
CA ASN A 133 12.15 -21.89 15.87
C ASN A 133 11.59 -23.28 16.21
N SER A 134 10.41 -23.65 15.69
CA SER A 134 9.78 -24.95 15.95
C SER A 134 10.36 -26.12 15.14
N THR A 135 11.18 -25.83 14.12
CA THR A 135 11.79 -26.85 13.24
C THR A 135 13.25 -27.15 13.58
N GLU A 136 13.85 -26.43 14.54
CA GLU A 136 15.22 -26.63 15.01
C GLU A 136 15.33 -27.48 16.29
N ASP A 137 14.20 -27.86 16.90
CA ASP A 137 14.07 -28.84 18.01
C ASP A 137 13.72 -30.25 17.50
#